data_AF-A0A2T5JR87-F1
#
_entry.id   AF-A0A2T5JR87-F1
#
_cell.length_a   1.000
_cell.length_b   1.000
_cell.length_c   1.000
_cell.angle_alpha   90.00
_cell.angle_beta   90.00
_cell.angle_gamma   90.00
#
_symmetry.space_group_name_H-M   'P 1'
#
loop_
_entity.id
_entity.type
_entity.pdbx_description
1 polymer ?
#
loop_
_entity_poly.entity_id
_entity_poly.type
_entity_poly.pdbx_seq_one_letter_code
_entity_poly.pdbx_strand_id
1 'polypeptide(L)'
;MSDTSPVLSLPYILPSQAQKHVTHNEALRRLDVLVQPAVLDRDRTAPPAAPAEGARHLVAAGATGPWAGHAGELAVWDAEAALWRFLAPRPGWQTFVLAEGAGLVFTPAAGWQVLGRLVPEFASLGIATAADETNRLAVASPATLLTHDGAGHQLKINKALAGDTASLLFQTGWSGRAEMGLAGEDDFTVKVSPDGETFRTALRLERASGRVALPQGLSVAGSVTGTAVQASPADGTAGRLMAVGAFGLGGMAPLIGNSAVTDGSIVPGFYGYDSTQGSSGGPSGVRSGILLHQRRATGSEVQLFLVEGTSGTGAVSGILFSRARSGGAWSGWFAGGIVQSASNGNGRYIRHQDGTQTCWQTVGTSASADVSVTFPAAFSTTTGLVTTLGVTSAAAIAISPRLTSRSATGATLSACSGTNERVAAQVDLISMGRWY
;
A
#
# COMPACT_ATOMS: atom_id res chain seq x y z
N MET A 1 -1.39 -35.28 -86.78
CA MET A 1 -2.23 -34.99 -85.61
C MET A 1 -1.80 -35.96 -84.54
N SER A 2 -1.37 -35.44 -83.41
CA SER A 2 -1.22 -36.17 -82.15
C SER A 2 -2.55 -36.80 -81.77
N ASP A 3 -2.53 -38.04 -81.28
CA ASP A 3 -3.71 -38.73 -80.77
C ASP A 3 -3.99 -38.39 -79.29
N THR A 4 -3.18 -37.52 -78.69
CA THR A 4 -3.31 -37.10 -77.28
C THR A 4 -3.13 -35.60 -77.08
N SER A 5 -3.65 -35.08 -75.98
CA SER A 5 -3.46 -33.69 -75.57
C SER A 5 -2.05 -33.42 -75.04
N PRO A 6 -1.57 -32.16 -75.13
CA PRO A 6 -0.17 -31.84 -74.88
C PRO A 6 0.23 -31.80 -73.40
N VAL A 7 -0.68 -31.54 -72.46
CA VAL A 7 -0.34 -31.36 -71.04
C VAL A 7 -0.59 -32.62 -70.23
N LEU A 8 -1.78 -33.21 -70.33
CA LEU A 8 -2.23 -34.34 -69.52
C LEU A 8 -2.30 -35.66 -70.32
N SER A 9 -1.86 -35.65 -71.59
CA SER A 9 -1.90 -36.85 -72.47
C SER A 9 -3.30 -37.46 -72.63
N LEU A 10 -4.35 -36.62 -72.64
CA LEU A 10 -5.74 -37.06 -72.80
C LEU A 10 -5.98 -37.55 -74.23
N PRO A 11 -6.55 -38.73 -74.44
CA PRO A 11 -6.76 -39.28 -75.77
C PRO A 11 -7.80 -38.47 -76.57
N TYR A 12 -7.48 -38.14 -77.82
CA TYR A 12 -8.37 -37.51 -78.77
C TYR A 12 -9.16 -38.55 -79.58
N ILE A 13 -10.36 -38.17 -80.01
CA ILE A 13 -11.14 -38.95 -80.97
C ILE A 13 -10.54 -38.73 -82.37
N LEU A 14 -10.22 -39.81 -83.08
CA LEU A 14 -9.68 -39.77 -84.44
C LEU A 14 -10.70 -39.16 -85.45
N PRO A 15 -10.22 -38.54 -86.54
CA PRO A 15 -11.07 -38.00 -87.60
C PRO A 15 -12.04 -39.03 -88.22
N SER A 16 -13.02 -38.55 -89.00
CA SER A 16 -14.01 -39.37 -89.74
C SER A 16 -15.09 -40.07 -88.90
N GLN A 17 -15.25 -39.70 -87.62
CA GLN A 17 -16.34 -40.15 -86.74
C GLN A 17 -17.53 -39.15 -86.72
N ALA A 18 -18.17 -38.91 -87.88
CA ALA A 18 -19.33 -38.02 -88.01
C ALA A 18 -19.16 -36.61 -87.39
N GLN A 19 -17.96 -36.02 -87.54
CA GLN A 19 -17.57 -34.70 -87.00
C GLN A 19 -17.65 -34.52 -85.46
N LYS A 20 -17.97 -35.56 -84.67
CA LYS A 20 -18.01 -35.48 -83.19
C LYS A 20 -16.65 -35.17 -82.55
N HIS A 21 -15.56 -35.57 -83.23
CA HIS A 21 -14.18 -35.30 -82.81
C HIS A 21 -13.89 -33.80 -82.69
N VAL A 22 -14.55 -32.94 -83.46
CA VAL A 22 -14.28 -31.49 -83.47
C VAL A 22 -14.65 -30.86 -82.12
N THR A 23 -15.90 -31.01 -81.68
CA THR A 23 -16.36 -30.39 -80.43
C THR A 23 -15.81 -31.08 -79.18
N HIS A 24 -15.64 -32.40 -79.24
CA HIS A 24 -15.08 -33.17 -78.13
C HIS A 24 -13.60 -32.88 -77.90
N ASN A 25 -12.77 -32.91 -78.95
CA ASN A 25 -11.34 -32.66 -78.80
C ASN A 25 -11.07 -31.20 -78.42
N GLU A 26 -11.90 -30.24 -78.87
CA GLU A 26 -11.83 -28.86 -78.40
C GLU A 26 -12.15 -28.72 -76.90
N ALA A 27 -13.15 -29.46 -76.39
CA ALA A 27 -13.42 -29.51 -74.96
C ALA A 27 -12.26 -30.13 -74.17
N LEU A 28 -11.67 -31.22 -74.68
CA LEU A 28 -10.50 -31.86 -74.08
C LEU A 28 -9.29 -30.92 -74.07
N ARG A 29 -9.03 -30.17 -75.16
CA ARG A 29 -7.95 -29.15 -75.22
C ARG A 29 -8.10 -28.08 -74.13
N ARG A 30 -9.34 -27.67 -73.81
CA ARG A 30 -9.59 -26.70 -72.72
C ARG A 30 -9.40 -27.33 -71.34
N LEU A 31 -9.91 -28.55 -71.12
CA LEU A 31 -9.75 -29.26 -69.86
C LEU A 31 -8.28 -29.61 -69.57
N ASP A 32 -7.50 -29.92 -70.61
CA ASP A 32 -6.07 -30.20 -70.53
C ASP A 32 -5.28 -29.09 -69.83
N VAL A 33 -5.68 -27.83 -70.03
CA VAL A 33 -5.06 -26.67 -69.38
C VAL A 33 -5.70 -26.38 -68.03
N LEU A 34 -7.01 -26.54 -67.86
CA LEU A 34 -7.77 -26.04 -66.70
C LEU A 34 -7.91 -26.99 -65.52
N VAL A 35 -7.63 -28.29 -65.68
CA VAL A 35 -7.78 -29.27 -64.58
C VAL A 35 -6.68 -29.10 -63.52
N GLN A 36 -5.44 -28.83 -63.95
CA GLN A 36 -4.30 -28.52 -63.09
C GLN A 36 -3.44 -27.41 -63.74
N PRO A 37 -3.97 -26.18 -63.82
CA PRO A 37 -3.35 -25.09 -64.55
C PRO A 37 -2.03 -24.67 -63.89
N ALA A 38 -0.92 -25.06 -64.50
CA ALA A 38 0.42 -24.61 -64.13
C ALA A 38 1.01 -23.81 -65.30
N VAL A 39 1.41 -22.57 -65.03
CA VAL A 39 2.07 -21.70 -66.00
C VAL A 39 3.55 -21.58 -65.65
N LEU A 40 4.38 -21.38 -66.68
CA LEU A 40 5.82 -21.22 -66.52
C LEU A 40 6.15 -19.89 -65.82
N ASP A 41 5.55 -18.80 -66.27
CA ASP A 41 5.76 -17.44 -65.77
C ASP A 41 4.50 -16.58 -65.93
N ARG A 42 4.52 -15.37 -65.31
CA ARG A 42 3.42 -14.39 -65.37
C ARG A 42 3.84 -12.96 -65.66
N ASP A 43 5.13 -12.71 -65.86
CA ASP A 43 5.75 -11.39 -66.02
C ASP A 43 6.17 -11.11 -67.48
N ARG A 44 5.98 -12.09 -68.37
CA ARG A 44 6.36 -11.99 -69.78
C ARG A 44 5.29 -11.27 -70.60
N THR A 45 5.73 -10.30 -71.40
CA THR A 45 4.88 -9.46 -72.28
C THR A 45 4.97 -9.83 -73.77
N ALA A 46 5.84 -10.77 -74.16
CA ALA A 46 5.96 -11.24 -75.53
C ALA A 46 6.15 -12.78 -75.55
N PRO A 47 5.55 -13.52 -76.50
CA PRO A 47 5.74 -14.96 -76.54
C PRO A 47 7.22 -15.34 -76.74
N PRO A 48 7.68 -16.45 -76.14
CA PRO A 48 9.00 -17.00 -76.46
C PRO A 48 9.11 -17.30 -77.97
N ALA A 49 10.31 -17.15 -78.54
CA ALA A 49 10.55 -17.35 -79.97
C ALA A 49 10.43 -18.83 -80.42
N ALA A 50 10.66 -19.77 -79.49
CA ALA A 50 10.54 -21.20 -79.72
C ALA A 50 9.83 -21.87 -78.53
N PRO A 51 8.50 -21.70 -78.40
CA PRO A 51 7.72 -22.34 -77.34
C PRO A 51 7.63 -23.85 -77.57
N ALA A 52 7.78 -24.64 -76.49
CA ALA A 52 7.51 -26.07 -76.51
C ALA A 52 5.99 -26.33 -76.58
N GLU A 53 5.60 -27.48 -77.12
CA GLU A 53 4.20 -27.91 -77.14
C GLU A 53 3.60 -27.91 -75.72
N GLY A 54 2.43 -27.30 -75.55
CA GLY A 54 1.77 -27.19 -74.24
C GLY A 54 2.45 -26.21 -73.27
N ALA A 55 3.41 -25.40 -73.71
CA ALA A 55 3.95 -24.29 -72.91
C ALA A 55 2.83 -23.34 -72.52
N ARG A 56 2.72 -23.04 -71.23
CA ARG A 56 1.64 -22.23 -70.64
C ARG A 56 2.22 -21.02 -69.95
N HIS A 57 1.66 -19.84 -70.22
CA HIS A 57 2.07 -18.59 -69.62
C HIS A 57 0.84 -17.83 -69.14
N LEU A 58 0.98 -17.08 -68.05
CA LEU A 58 0.00 -16.06 -67.70
C LEU A 58 0.45 -14.76 -68.37
N VAL A 59 -0.34 -14.25 -69.31
CA VAL A 59 0.09 -13.10 -70.13
C VAL A 59 0.17 -11.84 -69.27
N ALA A 60 1.33 -11.20 -69.23
CA ALA A 60 1.53 -9.99 -68.45
C ALA A 60 0.84 -8.76 -69.08
N ALA A 61 0.61 -7.72 -68.26
CA ALA A 61 0.12 -6.43 -68.75
C ALA A 61 1.11 -5.82 -69.75
N GLY A 62 0.60 -5.14 -70.80
CA GLY A 62 1.44 -4.60 -71.86
C GLY A 62 1.89 -5.64 -72.89
N ALA A 63 1.12 -6.72 -73.05
CA ALA A 63 1.41 -7.78 -74.01
C ALA A 63 1.55 -7.28 -75.45
N THR A 64 2.48 -7.88 -76.20
CA THR A 64 2.87 -7.49 -77.56
C THR A 64 2.84 -8.68 -78.52
N GLY A 65 2.91 -8.40 -79.83
CA GLY A 65 2.92 -9.43 -80.86
C GLY A 65 1.65 -10.31 -80.80
N PRO A 66 1.78 -11.64 -80.92
CA PRO A 66 0.65 -12.57 -80.82
C PRO A 66 -0.13 -12.52 -79.50
N TRP A 67 0.45 -11.95 -78.43
CA TRP A 67 -0.21 -11.83 -77.12
C TRP A 67 -0.94 -10.49 -76.93
N ALA A 68 -0.84 -9.57 -77.91
CA ALA A 68 -1.49 -8.25 -77.81
C ALA A 68 -3.00 -8.37 -77.60
N GLY A 69 -3.53 -7.71 -76.57
CA GLY A 69 -4.95 -7.76 -76.19
C GLY A 69 -5.34 -8.90 -75.23
N HIS A 70 -4.44 -9.84 -74.94
CA HIS A 70 -4.71 -11.03 -74.12
C HIS A 70 -4.13 -10.94 -72.69
N ALA A 71 -3.87 -9.73 -72.19
CA ALA A 71 -3.32 -9.53 -70.86
C ALA A 71 -4.21 -10.14 -69.76
N GLY A 72 -3.61 -10.92 -68.85
CA GLY A 72 -4.30 -11.63 -67.77
C GLY A 72 -4.93 -12.97 -68.17
N GLU A 73 -4.89 -13.35 -69.45
CA GLU A 73 -5.37 -14.65 -69.92
C GLU A 73 -4.29 -15.74 -69.78
N LEU A 74 -4.73 -17.00 -69.66
CA LEU A 74 -3.83 -18.14 -69.73
C LEU A 74 -3.55 -18.44 -71.20
N ALA A 75 -2.32 -18.23 -71.64
CA ALA A 75 -1.85 -18.56 -72.98
C ALA A 75 -1.26 -19.97 -73.00
N VAL A 76 -1.70 -20.82 -73.93
CA VAL A 76 -1.13 -22.14 -74.20
C VAL A 76 -0.66 -22.23 -75.65
N TRP A 77 0.55 -22.74 -75.86
CA TRP A 77 1.09 -22.96 -77.20
C TRP A 77 0.56 -24.27 -77.81
N ASP A 78 0.00 -24.16 -79.01
CA ASP A 78 -0.43 -25.26 -79.87
C ASP A 78 0.49 -25.30 -81.10
N ALA A 79 1.49 -26.19 -81.08
CA ALA A 79 2.50 -26.33 -82.12
C ALA A 79 1.93 -26.94 -83.40
N GLU A 80 0.84 -27.71 -83.33
CA GLU A 80 0.18 -28.26 -84.52
C GLU A 80 -0.47 -27.16 -85.36
N ALA A 81 -1.20 -26.26 -84.70
CA ALA A 81 -1.86 -25.13 -85.34
C ALA A 81 -0.95 -23.90 -85.45
N ALA A 82 0.29 -23.98 -84.94
CA ALA A 82 1.28 -22.91 -84.87
C ALA A 82 0.72 -21.59 -84.29
N LEU A 83 -0.12 -21.68 -83.25
CA LEU A 83 -0.80 -20.53 -82.65
C LEU A 83 -0.87 -20.62 -81.12
N TRP A 84 -1.06 -19.45 -80.50
CA TRP A 84 -1.38 -19.35 -79.08
C TRP A 84 -2.89 -19.41 -78.89
N ARG A 85 -3.36 -20.28 -77.99
CA ARG A 85 -4.74 -20.28 -77.52
C ARG A 85 -4.80 -19.55 -76.20
N PHE A 86 -5.82 -18.73 -76.02
CA PHE A 86 -6.00 -17.97 -74.80
C PHE A 86 -7.29 -18.38 -74.09
N LEU A 87 -7.18 -18.53 -72.78
CA LEU A 87 -8.31 -18.86 -71.90
C LEU A 87 -8.51 -17.69 -70.94
N ALA A 88 -9.63 -16.97 -71.14
CA ALA A 88 -10.06 -15.91 -70.25
C ALA A 88 -10.42 -16.47 -68.87
N PRO A 89 -9.79 -15.98 -67.78
CA PRO A 89 -10.03 -16.50 -66.45
C PRO A 89 -11.42 -16.14 -65.93
N ARG A 90 -12.01 -17.04 -65.14
CA ARG A 90 -13.27 -16.79 -64.42
C ARG A 90 -13.01 -16.63 -62.93
N PRO A 91 -13.90 -15.92 -62.20
CA PRO A 91 -13.75 -15.75 -60.75
C PRO A 91 -13.57 -17.09 -60.03
N GLY A 92 -12.54 -17.18 -59.18
CA GLY A 92 -12.20 -18.38 -58.44
C GLY A 92 -11.29 -19.39 -59.17
N TRP A 93 -10.97 -19.16 -60.45
CA TRP A 93 -9.93 -19.96 -61.13
C TRP A 93 -8.61 -19.84 -60.40
N GLN A 94 -7.92 -20.97 -60.29
CA GLN A 94 -6.60 -21.03 -59.66
C GLN A 94 -5.54 -21.35 -60.72
N THR A 95 -4.29 -20.98 -60.51
CA THR A 95 -3.14 -21.45 -61.30
C THR A 95 -1.88 -21.44 -60.45
N PHE A 96 -0.91 -22.27 -60.77
CA PHE A 96 0.40 -22.28 -60.12
C PHE A 96 1.46 -21.71 -61.08
N VAL A 97 2.20 -20.69 -60.65
CA VAL A 97 3.31 -20.12 -61.41
C VAL A 97 4.60 -20.81 -60.99
N LEU A 98 5.17 -21.61 -61.90
CA LEU A 98 6.35 -22.43 -61.64
C LEU A 98 7.60 -21.59 -61.33
N ALA A 99 7.82 -20.49 -62.05
CA ALA A 99 8.96 -19.60 -61.81
C ALA A 99 8.96 -18.96 -60.40
N GLU A 100 7.79 -18.86 -59.76
CA GLU A 100 7.64 -18.21 -58.44
C GLU A 100 7.37 -19.21 -57.30
N GLY A 101 7.04 -20.47 -57.61
CA GLY A 101 6.60 -21.44 -56.61
C GLY A 101 5.30 -21.03 -55.90
N ALA A 102 4.42 -20.28 -56.57
CA ALA A 102 3.25 -19.64 -55.96
C ALA A 102 1.94 -20.00 -56.66
N GLY A 103 0.90 -20.30 -55.88
CA GLY A 103 -0.47 -20.38 -56.37
C GLY A 103 -1.08 -18.98 -56.52
N LEU A 104 -1.96 -18.80 -57.50
CA LEU A 104 -2.78 -17.61 -57.69
C LEU A 104 -4.25 -17.98 -57.79
N VAL A 105 -5.12 -17.05 -57.42
CA VAL A 105 -6.56 -17.09 -57.68
C VAL A 105 -6.96 -15.86 -58.50
N PHE A 106 -7.87 -16.03 -59.46
CA PHE A 106 -8.43 -14.91 -60.20
C PHE A 106 -9.62 -14.31 -59.45
N THR A 107 -9.58 -12.99 -59.25
CA THR A 107 -10.65 -12.19 -58.65
C THR A 107 -11.14 -11.13 -59.66
N PRO A 108 -12.46 -10.82 -59.69
CA PRO A 108 -12.98 -9.79 -60.59
C PRO A 108 -12.39 -8.39 -60.32
N ALA A 109 -12.11 -8.08 -59.05
CA ALA A 109 -11.70 -6.74 -58.63
C ALA A 109 -10.20 -6.46 -58.87
N ALA A 110 -9.34 -7.47 -58.74
CA ALA A 110 -7.88 -7.30 -58.73
C ALA A 110 -7.14 -8.24 -59.69
N GLY A 111 -7.84 -9.01 -60.53
CA GLY A 111 -7.22 -9.99 -61.41
C GLY A 111 -6.59 -11.15 -60.63
N TRP A 112 -5.46 -11.67 -61.13
CA TRP A 112 -4.73 -12.77 -60.50
C TRP A 112 -3.98 -12.33 -59.23
N GLN A 113 -4.33 -12.93 -58.10
CA GLN A 113 -3.78 -12.64 -56.78
C GLN A 113 -3.08 -13.86 -56.19
N VAL A 114 -1.94 -13.67 -55.53
CA VAL A 114 -1.20 -14.78 -54.89
C VAL A 114 -2.05 -15.39 -53.78
N LEU A 115 -2.20 -16.71 -53.78
CA LEU A 115 -3.08 -17.46 -52.89
C LEU A 115 -2.67 -17.33 -51.42
N GLY A 116 -1.35 -17.21 -51.14
CA GLY A 116 -0.82 -16.90 -49.80
C GLY A 116 -0.99 -15.44 -49.36
N ARG A 117 -1.32 -14.51 -50.27
CA ARG A 117 -1.70 -13.12 -49.94
C ARG A 117 -3.20 -12.96 -49.67
N LEU A 118 -4.00 -14.02 -49.80
CA LEU A 118 -5.42 -14.04 -49.42
C LEU A 118 -5.66 -14.26 -47.92
N VAL A 119 -4.70 -13.88 -47.09
CA VAL A 119 -4.99 -13.66 -45.67
C VAL A 119 -5.07 -12.16 -45.40
N PRO A 120 -6.17 -11.49 -45.79
CA PRO A 120 -6.55 -10.24 -45.16
C PRO A 120 -7.26 -10.63 -43.85
N GLU A 121 -6.71 -10.23 -42.70
CA GLU A 121 -7.44 -10.22 -41.41
C GLU A 121 -8.23 -11.49 -41.05
N PHE A 122 -7.64 -12.35 -40.21
CA PHE A 122 -8.42 -13.41 -39.58
C PHE A 122 -9.38 -12.82 -38.54
N ALA A 123 -10.68 -13.09 -38.68
CA ALA A 123 -11.66 -12.76 -37.65
C ALA A 123 -11.37 -13.51 -36.33
N SER A 124 -10.82 -14.72 -36.43
CA SER A 124 -10.28 -15.51 -35.32
C SER A 124 -9.18 -16.47 -35.80
N LEU A 125 -8.21 -16.78 -34.94
CA LEU A 125 -7.10 -17.69 -35.19
C LEU A 125 -6.88 -18.60 -33.97
N GLY A 126 -7.10 -19.90 -34.17
CA GLY A 126 -6.82 -20.94 -33.20
C GLY A 126 -5.56 -21.72 -33.54
N ILE A 127 -4.63 -21.86 -32.58
CA ILE A 127 -3.44 -22.71 -32.70
C ILE A 127 -3.58 -23.86 -31.71
N ALA A 128 -3.81 -25.07 -32.24
CA ALA A 128 -4.06 -26.30 -31.47
C ALA A 128 -5.28 -26.24 -30.50
N THR A 129 -6.12 -25.22 -30.63
CA THR A 129 -7.43 -25.08 -29.97
C THR A 129 -8.35 -24.22 -30.83
N ALA A 130 -9.66 -24.27 -30.60
CA ALA A 130 -10.62 -23.37 -31.25
C ALA A 130 -10.53 -21.96 -30.66
N ALA A 131 -10.57 -20.96 -31.53
CA ALA A 131 -10.81 -19.57 -31.14
C ALA A 131 -12.32 -19.27 -31.13
N ASP A 132 -12.73 -18.30 -30.31
CA ASP A 132 -14.14 -17.93 -30.13
C ASP A 132 -14.33 -16.40 -30.22
N GLU A 133 -15.56 -15.91 -30.01
CA GLU A 133 -15.87 -14.47 -30.13
C GLU A 133 -15.18 -13.60 -29.08
N THR A 134 -14.80 -14.19 -27.94
CA THR A 134 -14.07 -13.55 -26.84
C THR A 134 -12.56 -13.70 -27.04
N ASN A 135 -12.08 -14.92 -27.26
CA ASN A 135 -10.68 -15.29 -27.47
C ASN A 135 -10.41 -15.45 -28.96
N ARG A 136 -10.40 -14.33 -29.69
CA ARG A 136 -10.17 -14.34 -31.15
C ARG A 136 -8.77 -14.81 -31.54
N LEU A 137 -7.79 -14.71 -30.64
CA LEU A 137 -6.53 -15.43 -30.75
C LEU A 137 -6.47 -16.43 -29.60
N ALA A 138 -6.53 -17.72 -29.93
CA ALA A 138 -6.49 -18.80 -28.94
C ALA A 138 -5.31 -19.73 -29.23
N VAL A 139 -4.47 -19.99 -28.23
CA VAL A 139 -3.27 -20.82 -28.37
C VAL A 139 -3.24 -21.86 -27.25
N ALA A 140 -3.29 -23.14 -27.60
CA ALA A 140 -3.09 -24.26 -26.68
C ALA A 140 -1.73 -24.92 -26.98
N SER A 141 -0.68 -24.39 -26.37
CA SER A 141 0.70 -24.81 -26.60
C SER A 141 1.49 -24.74 -25.29
N PRO A 142 2.56 -25.53 -25.12
CA PRO A 142 3.50 -25.34 -24.01
C PRO A 142 4.10 -23.93 -23.92
N ALA A 143 4.21 -23.22 -25.06
CA ALA A 143 4.74 -21.85 -25.12
C ALA A 143 4.15 -21.03 -26.28
N THR A 144 4.14 -19.70 -26.11
CA THR A 144 3.90 -18.71 -27.16
C THR A 144 5.10 -17.76 -27.21
N LEU A 145 5.77 -17.67 -28.36
CA LEU A 145 6.89 -16.75 -28.56
C LEU A 145 6.43 -15.51 -29.34
N LEU A 146 6.58 -14.33 -28.73
CA LEU A 146 6.42 -13.04 -29.38
C LEU A 146 7.80 -12.36 -29.41
N THR A 147 8.40 -12.24 -30.61
CA THR A 147 9.78 -11.79 -30.77
C THR A 147 9.89 -10.46 -31.52
N HIS A 148 11.05 -9.83 -31.42
CA HIS A 148 11.37 -8.55 -32.04
C HIS A 148 11.86 -8.71 -33.49
N ASP A 149 11.88 -7.60 -34.22
CA ASP A 149 12.56 -7.47 -35.52
C ASP A 149 13.75 -6.49 -35.42
N GLY A 150 14.66 -6.77 -34.48
CA GLY A 150 15.88 -5.98 -34.26
C GLY A 150 15.77 -4.97 -33.12
N ALA A 151 15.00 -3.90 -33.28
CA ALA A 151 15.00 -2.79 -32.33
C ALA A 151 14.18 -3.05 -31.05
N GLY A 152 13.08 -3.80 -31.13
CA GLY A 152 12.23 -4.10 -29.98
C GLY A 152 10.91 -4.78 -30.34
N HIS A 153 10.13 -5.08 -29.30
CA HIS A 153 8.78 -5.66 -29.38
C HIS A 153 7.90 -5.01 -28.32
N GLN A 154 6.62 -4.76 -28.64
CA GLN A 154 5.65 -4.17 -27.71
C GLN A 154 4.32 -4.89 -27.80
N LEU A 155 3.75 -5.21 -26.64
CA LEU A 155 2.34 -5.57 -26.52
C LEU A 155 1.56 -4.33 -26.07
N LYS A 156 0.63 -3.89 -26.90
CA LYS A 156 -0.26 -2.77 -26.60
C LYS A 156 -1.61 -3.32 -26.15
N ILE A 157 -1.88 -3.24 -24.84
CA ILE A 157 -3.16 -3.63 -24.25
C ILE A 157 -3.92 -2.34 -23.94
N ASN A 158 -4.96 -2.07 -24.72
CA ASN A 158 -5.72 -0.83 -24.63
C ASN A 158 -7.11 -1.09 -24.08
N LYS A 159 -7.63 -0.15 -23.28
CA LYS A 159 -9.00 -0.13 -22.78
C LYS A 159 -9.71 1.14 -23.28
N ALA A 160 -11.03 1.10 -23.40
CA ALA A 160 -11.78 2.23 -23.98
C ALA A 160 -12.02 3.35 -22.97
N LEU A 161 -12.33 2.99 -21.72
CA LEU A 161 -12.67 3.91 -20.64
C LEU A 161 -11.82 3.66 -19.39
N ALA A 162 -11.77 4.63 -18.48
CA ALA A 162 -11.01 4.53 -17.24
C ALA A 162 -11.48 3.37 -16.34
N GLY A 163 -12.78 3.06 -16.35
CA GLY A 163 -13.37 1.95 -15.57
C GLY A 163 -13.25 0.57 -16.22
N ASP A 164 -12.73 0.48 -17.45
CA ASP A 164 -12.54 -0.79 -18.14
C ASP A 164 -11.24 -1.48 -17.70
N THR A 165 -11.02 -2.70 -18.21
CA THR A 165 -9.86 -3.53 -17.90
C THR A 165 -8.96 -3.71 -19.12
N ALA A 166 -7.68 -3.37 -18.96
CA ALA A 166 -6.59 -3.74 -19.85
C ALA A 166 -5.51 -4.45 -19.02
N SER A 167 -5.47 -5.78 -19.07
CA SER A 167 -4.69 -6.59 -18.14
C SER A 167 -4.16 -7.89 -18.74
N LEU A 168 -3.30 -8.56 -17.99
CA LEU A 168 -2.90 -9.95 -18.15
C LEU A 168 -3.47 -10.75 -16.99
N LEU A 169 -4.34 -11.71 -17.29
CA LEU A 169 -4.99 -12.60 -16.32
C LEU A 169 -4.31 -13.96 -16.31
N PHE A 170 -3.85 -14.39 -15.14
CA PHE A 170 -3.27 -15.69 -14.88
C PHE A 170 -4.29 -16.61 -14.22
N GLN A 171 -4.45 -17.82 -14.76
CA GLN A 171 -5.51 -18.74 -14.37
C GLN A 171 -4.97 -20.14 -14.02
N THR A 172 -5.73 -20.90 -13.23
CA THR A 172 -5.56 -22.33 -13.03
C THR A 172 -6.93 -22.99 -13.15
N GLY A 173 -7.07 -23.96 -14.05
CA GLY A 173 -8.35 -24.63 -14.29
C GLY A 173 -9.49 -23.66 -14.62
N TRP A 174 -9.24 -22.69 -15.50
CA TRP A 174 -10.20 -21.65 -15.92
C TRP A 174 -10.65 -20.68 -14.82
N SER A 175 -10.03 -20.72 -13.64
CA SER A 175 -10.32 -19.80 -12.53
C SER A 175 -9.17 -18.81 -12.36
N GLY A 176 -9.51 -17.51 -12.28
CA GLY A 176 -8.54 -16.42 -12.10
C GLY A 176 -7.77 -16.52 -10.79
N ARG A 177 -6.45 -16.27 -10.84
CA ARG A 177 -5.57 -16.33 -9.66
C ARG A 177 -4.80 -15.04 -9.44
N ALA A 178 -4.30 -14.45 -10.52
CA ALA A 178 -3.64 -13.17 -10.47
C ALA A 178 -3.95 -12.36 -11.72
N GLU A 179 -4.00 -11.05 -11.60
CA GLU A 179 -4.22 -10.14 -12.70
C GLU A 179 -3.31 -8.92 -12.54
N MET A 180 -2.66 -8.49 -13.63
CA MET A 180 -1.84 -7.27 -13.62
C MET A 180 -2.16 -6.36 -14.81
N GLY A 181 -2.26 -5.06 -14.55
CA GLY A 181 -2.58 -4.06 -15.57
C GLY A 181 -3.44 -2.91 -15.05
N LEU A 182 -4.13 -2.25 -15.99
CA LEU A 182 -5.10 -1.18 -15.73
C LEU A 182 -6.48 -1.81 -15.57
N ALA A 183 -6.75 -2.38 -14.39
CA ALA A 183 -7.93 -3.21 -14.13
C ALA A 183 -9.00 -2.43 -13.35
N GLY A 184 -9.99 -1.85 -14.05
CA GLY A 184 -11.05 -1.06 -13.44
C GLY A 184 -10.65 0.34 -13.00
N GLU A 185 -9.42 0.76 -13.31
CA GLU A 185 -8.86 2.08 -13.04
C GLU A 185 -7.63 2.37 -13.92
N ASP A 186 -7.11 3.59 -13.88
CA ASP A 186 -5.92 4.03 -14.65
C ASP A 186 -4.59 3.86 -13.92
N ASP A 187 -4.62 3.42 -12.67
CA ASP A 187 -3.41 3.07 -11.93
C ASP A 187 -3.02 1.62 -12.25
N PHE A 188 -1.72 1.35 -12.38
CA PHE A 188 -1.26 -0.03 -12.58
C PHE A 188 -1.44 -0.81 -11.30
N THR A 189 -2.10 -1.96 -11.38
CA THR A 189 -2.38 -2.81 -10.22
C THR A 189 -1.89 -4.23 -10.43
N VAL A 190 -1.58 -4.89 -9.31
CA VAL A 190 -1.48 -6.34 -9.23
C VAL A 190 -2.54 -6.82 -8.24
N LYS A 191 -3.45 -7.65 -8.72
CA LYS A 191 -4.55 -8.22 -7.95
C LYS A 191 -4.40 -9.74 -7.88
N VAL A 192 -4.81 -10.32 -6.76
CA VAL A 192 -4.81 -11.78 -6.57
C VAL A 192 -6.19 -12.24 -6.07
N SER A 193 -6.56 -13.46 -6.44
CA SER A 193 -7.85 -14.05 -6.07
C SER A 193 -7.67 -15.50 -5.61
N PRO A 194 -8.28 -15.91 -4.47
CA PRO A 194 -8.28 -17.29 -4.03
C PRO A 194 -9.26 -18.18 -4.81
N ASP A 195 -10.32 -17.59 -5.39
CA ASP A 195 -11.49 -18.29 -5.94
C ASP A 195 -11.76 -17.96 -7.42
N GLY A 196 -11.14 -16.91 -7.96
CA GLY A 196 -11.39 -16.41 -9.31
C GLY A 196 -12.55 -15.42 -9.42
N GLU A 197 -13.19 -15.08 -8.30
CA GLU A 197 -14.32 -14.15 -8.25
C GLU A 197 -13.95 -12.90 -7.44
N THR A 198 -13.38 -13.10 -6.24
CA THR A 198 -13.00 -12.01 -5.34
C THR A 198 -11.53 -11.66 -5.54
N PHE A 199 -11.27 -10.50 -6.14
CA PHE A 199 -9.91 -9.99 -6.33
C PHE A 199 -9.53 -8.98 -5.25
N ARG A 200 -8.33 -9.16 -4.69
CA ARG A 200 -7.72 -8.24 -3.73
C ARG A 200 -6.55 -7.53 -4.39
N THR A 201 -6.54 -6.19 -4.34
CA THR A 201 -5.41 -5.38 -4.83
C THR A 201 -4.25 -5.49 -3.86
N ALA A 202 -3.23 -6.27 -4.23
CA ALA A 202 -2.02 -6.43 -3.44
C ALA A 202 -1.06 -5.25 -3.62
N LEU A 203 -0.97 -4.74 -4.85
CA LEU A 203 -0.08 -3.64 -5.23
C LEU A 203 -0.83 -2.66 -6.14
N ARG A 204 -0.64 -1.36 -5.89
CA ARG A 204 -1.11 -0.28 -6.76
C ARG A 204 -0.01 0.75 -6.94
N LEU A 205 0.33 1.07 -8.19
CA LEU A 205 1.20 2.20 -8.52
C LEU A 205 0.34 3.41 -8.89
N GLU A 206 0.38 4.43 -8.06
CA GLU A 206 -0.36 5.67 -8.28
C GLU A 206 0.25 6.45 -9.45
N ARG A 207 -0.48 6.60 -10.56
CA ARG A 207 0.06 7.24 -11.76
C ARG A 207 0.44 8.71 -11.55
N ALA A 208 -0.23 9.39 -10.61
CA ALA A 208 -0.03 10.82 -10.35
C ALA A 208 1.22 11.12 -9.51
N SER A 209 1.56 10.22 -8.58
CA SER A 209 2.63 10.43 -7.60
C SER A 209 3.84 9.53 -7.80
N GLY A 210 3.70 8.44 -8.56
CA GLY A 210 4.68 7.36 -8.68
C GLY A 210 4.83 6.51 -7.42
N ARG A 211 3.96 6.70 -6.41
CA ARG A 211 4.02 5.96 -5.14
C ARG A 211 3.43 4.57 -5.29
N VAL A 212 3.97 3.64 -4.51
CA VAL A 212 3.44 2.28 -4.37
C VAL A 212 2.57 2.22 -3.12
N ALA A 213 1.29 1.88 -3.31
CA ALA A 213 0.38 1.51 -2.23
C ALA A 213 0.31 -0.02 -2.13
N LEU A 214 0.31 -0.52 -0.90
CA LEU A 214 0.17 -1.94 -0.55
C LEU A 214 -1.10 -2.13 0.30
N PRO A 215 -2.31 -2.15 -0.31
CA PRO A 215 -3.57 -2.11 0.43
C PRO A 215 -3.79 -3.31 1.37
N GLN A 216 -3.12 -4.44 1.09
CA GLN A 216 -3.16 -5.65 1.92
C GLN A 216 -2.01 -5.72 2.94
N GLY A 217 -1.22 -4.65 3.09
CA GLY A 217 -0.03 -4.60 3.93
C GLY A 217 1.21 -5.23 3.28
N LEU A 218 2.32 -5.24 4.02
CA LEU A 218 3.61 -5.79 3.60
C LEU A 218 4.21 -6.64 4.72
N SER A 219 4.49 -7.91 4.44
CA SER A 219 5.31 -8.76 5.30
C SER A 219 6.75 -8.81 4.78
N VAL A 220 7.71 -8.32 5.56
CA VAL A 220 9.14 -8.35 5.20
C VAL A 220 9.84 -9.45 5.99
N ALA A 221 10.32 -10.48 5.31
CA ALA A 221 11.21 -11.48 5.89
C ALA A 221 12.67 -11.03 5.68
N GLY A 222 13.16 -10.14 6.55
CA GLY A 222 14.52 -9.59 6.45
C GLY A 222 14.66 -8.19 7.05
N SER A 223 15.80 -7.54 6.79
CA SER A 223 16.03 -6.16 7.21
C SER A 223 15.49 -5.17 6.19
N VAL A 224 14.82 -4.12 6.69
CA VAL A 224 14.60 -2.89 5.93
C VAL A 224 15.86 -2.03 6.09
N THR A 225 16.39 -1.49 4.99
CA THR A 225 17.63 -0.69 4.99
C THR A 225 17.44 0.56 4.12
N GLY A 226 18.46 1.42 4.07
CA GLY A 226 18.45 2.64 3.27
C GLY A 226 17.97 3.86 4.06
N THR A 227 17.71 4.96 3.35
CA THR A 227 17.45 6.29 3.93
C THR A 227 16.10 6.39 4.65
N ALA A 228 15.21 5.42 4.46
CA ALA A 228 13.95 5.32 5.19
C ALA A 228 14.11 4.71 6.60
N VAL A 229 15.29 4.23 6.96
CA VAL A 229 15.63 3.76 8.31
C VAL A 229 16.57 4.76 8.95
N GLN A 230 16.47 4.93 10.27
CA GLN A 230 17.42 5.76 11.01
C GLN A 230 18.87 5.33 10.70
N ALA A 231 19.70 6.31 10.33
CA ALA A 231 21.11 6.08 9.97
C ALA A 231 22.02 6.01 11.20
N SER A 232 21.56 6.53 12.36
CA SER A 232 22.28 6.49 13.63
C SER A 232 21.29 6.53 14.81
N PRO A 233 21.74 6.20 16.03
CA PRO A 233 20.89 6.30 17.23
C PRO A 233 20.33 7.69 17.54
N ALA A 234 20.88 8.75 16.94
CA ALA A 234 20.43 10.13 17.13
C ALA A 234 19.69 10.70 15.89
N ASP A 235 19.36 9.86 14.90
CA ASP A 235 18.68 10.30 13.68
C ASP A 235 17.20 10.62 13.93
N GLY A 236 16.90 11.90 14.20
CA GLY A 236 15.55 12.42 14.39
C GLY A 236 14.80 12.77 13.10
N THR A 237 15.25 12.31 11.92
CA THR A 237 14.58 12.65 10.65
C THR A 237 13.15 12.10 10.62
N ALA A 238 12.18 12.99 10.47
CA ALA A 238 10.77 12.63 10.40
C ALA A 238 10.48 11.62 9.27
N GLY A 239 9.61 10.63 9.56
CA GLY A 239 9.17 9.62 8.60
C GLY A 239 10.08 8.41 8.44
N ARG A 240 11.23 8.34 9.14
CA ARG A 240 12.08 7.15 9.15
C ARG A 240 11.60 6.11 10.16
N LEU A 241 11.87 4.84 9.86
CA LEU A 241 11.69 3.72 10.77
C LEU A 241 12.78 3.72 11.84
N MET A 242 12.38 3.52 13.09
CA MET A 242 13.30 3.41 14.22
C MET A 242 14.04 2.07 14.19
N ALA A 243 15.37 2.10 14.27
CA ALA A 243 16.19 0.88 14.31
C ALA A 243 16.32 0.36 15.76
N VAL A 244 16.38 -0.97 15.94
CA VAL A 244 16.69 -1.56 17.25
C VAL A 244 18.11 -1.13 17.67
N GLY A 245 18.25 -0.56 18.86
CA GLY A 245 19.50 0.04 19.34
C GLY A 245 19.66 1.53 19.02
N ALA A 246 18.72 2.14 18.28
CA ALA A 246 18.60 3.59 18.22
C ALA A 246 18.04 4.13 19.54
N PHE A 247 18.64 5.20 20.07
CA PHE A 247 18.38 5.70 21.42
C PHE A 247 17.26 6.74 21.44
N GLY A 248 16.08 6.37 21.96
CA GLY A 248 15.05 7.31 22.42
C GLY A 248 14.54 8.30 21.35
N LEU A 249 14.13 9.49 21.81
CA LEU A 249 13.53 10.52 20.95
C LEU A 249 14.51 11.22 20.00
N GLY A 250 15.83 11.03 20.16
CA GLY A 250 16.88 11.63 19.32
C GLY A 250 16.84 13.17 19.22
N GLY A 251 17.81 13.88 19.83
CA GLY A 251 17.86 15.34 19.82
C GLY A 251 17.20 16.01 21.04
N MET A 252 16.98 17.33 20.97
CA MET A 252 16.32 18.09 22.06
C MET A 252 14.83 17.75 22.11
N ALA A 253 14.30 17.49 23.32
CA ALA A 253 12.86 17.24 23.49
C ALA A 253 12.05 18.48 23.06
N PRO A 254 10.94 18.31 22.32
CA PRO A 254 10.13 19.44 21.85
C PRO A 254 9.56 20.23 23.04
N LEU A 255 9.50 21.56 22.92
CA LEU A 255 8.92 22.41 23.96
C LEU A 255 7.41 22.16 24.08
N ILE A 256 6.91 22.00 25.31
CA ILE A 256 5.50 21.65 25.56
C ILE A 256 4.49 22.79 25.29
N GLY A 257 4.94 24.02 25.05
CA GLY A 257 4.05 25.17 25.00
C GLY A 257 3.35 25.32 26.35
N ASN A 258 2.02 25.12 26.43
CA ASN A 258 1.28 25.17 27.69
C ASN A 258 1.01 23.76 28.25
N SER A 259 1.72 23.38 29.31
CA SER A 259 1.58 22.07 29.96
C SER A 259 0.25 21.88 30.70
N ALA A 260 -0.52 22.95 30.95
CA ALA A 260 -1.75 22.95 31.75
C ALA A 260 -3.04 22.97 30.92
N VAL A 261 -2.96 22.85 29.59
CA VAL A 261 -4.16 22.77 28.73
C VAL A 261 -5.03 21.57 29.11
N THR A 262 -6.33 21.73 28.88
CA THR A 262 -7.36 20.76 29.25
C THR A 262 -8.15 20.23 28.06
N ASP A 263 -7.86 20.68 26.85
CA ASP A 263 -8.51 20.22 25.61
C ASP A 263 -7.98 18.87 25.11
N GLY A 264 -6.93 18.33 25.74
CA GLY A 264 -6.27 17.08 25.32
C GLY A 264 -5.33 17.26 24.13
N SER A 265 -4.89 18.49 23.85
CA SER A 265 -3.95 18.80 22.77
C SER A 265 -2.51 18.34 23.03
N ILE A 266 -2.13 18.06 24.29
CA ILE A 266 -0.81 17.49 24.60
C ILE A 266 -0.80 16.00 24.23
N VAL A 267 0.08 15.62 23.32
CA VAL A 267 0.29 14.22 22.94
C VAL A 267 1.10 13.50 24.04
N PRO A 268 0.84 12.24 24.40
CA PRO A 268 1.71 11.49 25.31
C PRO A 268 3.15 11.44 24.79
N GLY A 269 4.14 11.72 25.66
CA GLY A 269 5.55 11.79 25.25
C GLY A 269 6.45 12.50 26.25
N PHE A 270 7.71 12.70 25.88
CA PHE A 270 8.66 13.55 26.62
C PHE A 270 8.80 14.90 25.95
N TYR A 271 8.88 15.93 26.77
CA TYR A 271 8.93 17.31 26.36
C TYR A 271 10.04 18.06 27.09
N GLY A 272 10.63 19.02 26.39
CA GLY A 272 11.37 20.09 27.03
C GLY A 272 10.39 21.09 27.65
N TYR A 273 10.80 21.66 28.77
CA TYR A 273 10.16 22.84 29.32
C TYR A 273 11.21 23.91 29.48
N ASP A 274 10.97 25.09 28.92
CA ASP A 274 11.74 26.29 29.20
C ASP A 274 10.81 27.51 29.13
N SER A 275 10.58 28.14 30.27
CA SER A 275 9.76 29.35 30.40
C SER A 275 10.31 30.53 29.63
N THR A 276 11.63 30.58 29.38
CA THR A 276 12.26 31.61 28.53
C THR A 276 12.06 31.35 27.05
N GLN A 277 11.67 30.12 26.67
CA GLN A 277 11.36 29.72 25.30
C GLN A 277 9.85 29.47 25.09
N GLY A 278 9.00 30.07 25.92
CA GLY A 278 7.54 30.05 25.74
C GLY A 278 6.79 28.88 26.38
N SER A 279 7.47 28.04 27.18
CA SER A 279 6.77 27.02 27.96
C SER A 279 6.02 27.63 29.16
N SER A 280 4.83 27.13 29.47
CA SER A 280 4.00 27.62 30.57
C SER A 280 3.20 26.50 31.25
N GLY A 281 2.55 26.82 32.38
CA GLY A 281 1.74 25.88 33.16
C GLY A 281 2.56 24.88 34.00
N GLY A 282 3.89 25.04 34.06
CA GLY A 282 4.79 24.22 34.88
C GLY A 282 4.76 24.61 36.37
N PRO A 283 5.56 23.93 37.22
CA PRO A 283 5.62 24.23 38.64
C PRO A 283 6.12 25.65 38.92
N SER A 284 5.65 26.25 40.02
CA SER A 284 6.11 27.59 40.44
C SER A 284 7.61 27.59 40.73
N GLY A 285 8.30 28.66 40.31
CA GLY A 285 9.76 28.83 40.52
C GLY A 285 10.65 28.01 39.59
N VAL A 286 10.09 27.26 38.64
CA VAL A 286 10.83 26.47 37.65
C VAL A 286 11.05 27.27 36.37
N ARG A 287 12.30 27.32 35.91
CA ARG A 287 12.67 27.90 34.62
C ARG A 287 12.67 26.85 33.51
N SER A 288 13.37 25.74 33.72
CA SER A 288 13.59 24.70 32.71
C SER A 288 13.63 23.28 33.28
N GLY A 289 13.38 22.28 32.44
CA GLY A 289 13.45 20.86 32.79
C GLY A 289 12.86 19.93 31.73
N ILE A 290 12.70 18.67 32.11
CA ILE A 290 12.09 17.63 31.26
C ILE A 290 10.74 17.21 31.85
N LEU A 291 9.72 17.15 30.99
CA LEU A 291 8.36 16.74 31.35
C LEU A 291 7.98 15.46 30.59
N LEU A 292 7.53 14.44 31.33
CA LEU A 292 6.84 13.28 30.78
C LEU A 292 5.33 13.49 30.93
N HIS A 293 4.59 13.43 29.83
CA HIS A 293 3.13 13.47 29.83
C HIS A 293 2.60 12.11 29.37
N GLN A 294 1.68 11.54 30.14
CA GLN A 294 1.05 10.26 29.81
C GLN A 294 -0.46 10.32 30.05
N ARG A 295 -1.20 9.56 29.25
CA ARG A 295 -2.67 9.46 29.31
C ARG A 295 -3.08 8.01 29.48
N ARG A 296 -3.88 7.74 30.52
CA ARG A 296 -4.45 6.40 30.76
C ARG A 296 -5.79 6.22 30.04
N ALA A 297 -6.59 7.29 29.97
CA ALA A 297 -7.91 7.31 29.33
C ALA A 297 -8.30 8.75 28.96
N THR A 298 -9.43 8.93 28.26
CA THR A 298 -9.98 10.27 27.98
C THR A 298 -10.28 11.04 29.28
N GLY A 299 -9.66 12.21 29.42
CA GLY A 299 -9.75 13.05 30.62
C GLY A 299 -8.99 12.53 31.84
N SER A 300 -8.09 11.54 31.67
CA SER A 300 -7.25 10.96 32.74
C SER A 300 -5.78 10.95 32.34
N GLU A 301 -5.02 11.92 32.85
CA GLU A 301 -3.64 12.20 32.44
C GLU A 301 -2.72 12.40 33.65
N VAL A 302 -1.44 12.16 33.48
CA VAL A 302 -0.40 12.33 34.50
C VAL A 302 0.78 13.07 33.88
N GLN A 303 1.39 13.94 34.67
CA GLN A 303 2.65 14.59 34.30
C GLN A 303 3.69 14.40 35.40
N LEU A 304 4.91 14.09 34.98
CA LEU A 304 6.12 14.08 35.79
C LEU A 304 7.07 15.13 35.25
N PHE A 305 7.65 15.96 36.12
CA PHE A 305 8.54 17.05 35.74
C PHE A 305 9.82 16.98 36.55
N LEU A 306 10.96 16.80 35.89
CA LEU A 306 12.28 16.87 36.51
C LEU A 306 12.89 18.25 36.26
N VAL A 307 13.19 18.98 37.34
CA VAL A 307 13.73 20.34 37.26
C VAL A 307 15.20 20.35 36.90
N GLU A 308 15.56 21.15 35.91
CA GLU A 308 16.94 21.46 35.55
C GLU A 308 17.33 22.84 36.08
N GLY A 309 16.56 23.87 35.73
CA GLY A 309 16.83 25.26 36.07
C GLY A 309 15.66 25.93 36.80
N THR A 310 15.97 26.85 37.70
CA THR A 310 14.99 27.58 38.52
C THR A 310 14.99 29.07 38.17
N SER A 311 13.87 29.75 38.43
CA SER A 311 13.65 31.17 38.14
C SER A 311 13.30 31.99 39.40
N GLY A 312 13.27 31.37 40.57
CA GLY A 312 12.94 32.03 41.84
C GLY A 312 13.06 31.10 43.06
N THR A 313 12.52 31.54 44.19
CA THR A 313 12.45 30.75 45.42
C THR A 313 11.33 29.71 45.35
N GLY A 314 11.59 28.48 45.81
CA GLY A 314 10.58 27.41 45.91
C GLY A 314 10.76 26.20 44.99
N ALA A 315 11.73 26.22 44.08
CA ALA A 315 12.17 25.04 43.32
C ALA A 315 13.68 24.84 43.48
N VAL A 316 14.15 23.59 43.37
CA VAL A 316 15.57 23.23 43.38
C VAL A 316 15.86 22.34 42.19
N SER A 317 17.02 22.51 41.55
CA SER A 317 17.45 21.62 40.47
C SER A 317 17.50 20.17 40.96
N GLY A 318 16.98 19.26 40.14
CA GLY A 318 16.88 17.83 40.45
C GLY A 318 15.60 17.41 41.19
N ILE A 319 14.73 18.34 41.63
CA ILE A 319 13.46 17.94 42.24
C ILE A 319 12.48 17.40 41.19
N LEU A 320 11.76 16.34 41.56
CA LEU A 320 10.66 15.79 40.78
C LEU A 320 9.34 16.40 41.26
N PHE A 321 8.61 17.02 40.33
CA PHE A 321 7.21 17.38 40.52
C PHE A 321 6.30 16.37 39.83
N SER A 322 5.13 16.14 40.40
CA SER A 322 4.06 15.38 39.77
C SER A 322 2.73 16.09 39.89
N ARG A 323 1.84 15.81 38.92
CA ARG A 323 0.42 16.18 38.97
C ARG A 323 -0.41 15.19 38.15
N ALA A 324 -1.69 15.17 38.43
CA ALA A 324 -2.66 14.36 37.68
C ALA A 324 -3.83 15.22 37.24
N ARG A 325 -4.46 14.80 36.16
CA ARG A 325 -5.72 15.36 35.67
C ARG A 325 -6.80 14.31 35.80
N SER A 326 -7.87 14.66 36.51
CA SER A 326 -9.09 13.87 36.62
C SER A 326 -10.28 14.82 36.75
N GLY A 327 -11.46 14.40 36.28
CA GLY A 327 -12.67 15.25 36.38
C GLY A 327 -12.58 16.57 35.61
N GLY A 328 -11.75 16.64 34.56
CA GLY A 328 -11.62 17.81 33.70
C GLY A 328 -10.54 18.82 34.11
N ALA A 329 -10.03 18.78 35.35
CA ALA A 329 -9.08 19.75 35.89
C ALA A 329 -7.74 19.13 36.32
N TRP A 330 -6.65 19.89 36.20
CA TRP A 330 -5.34 19.51 36.72
C TRP A 330 -5.29 19.72 38.23
N SER A 331 -4.69 18.77 38.95
CA SER A 331 -4.23 19.01 40.32
C SER A 331 -3.13 20.08 40.34
N GLY A 332 -2.86 20.63 41.53
CA GLY A 332 -1.64 21.40 41.74
C GLY A 332 -0.39 20.58 41.43
N TRP A 333 0.73 21.28 41.21
CA TRP A 333 2.05 20.65 41.16
C TRP A 333 2.54 20.35 42.57
N PHE A 334 2.94 19.11 42.82
CA PHE A 334 3.49 18.70 44.10
C PHE A 334 4.95 18.30 43.93
N ALA A 335 5.84 18.97 44.65
CA ALA A 335 7.27 18.65 44.71
C ALA A 335 7.49 17.56 45.77
N GLY A 336 8.28 16.53 45.48
CA GLY A 336 8.68 15.50 46.45
C GLY A 336 7.48 14.86 47.16
N GLY A 337 6.94 13.78 46.58
CA GLY A 337 5.53 13.42 46.78
C GLY A 337 5.04 13.44 48.23
N ILE A 338 4.12 14.37 48.50
CA ILE A 338 3.14 14.21 49.55
C ILE A 338 2.23 13.05 49.10
N VAL A 339 2.18 11.98 49.89
CA VAL A 339 1.28 10.84 49.62
C VAL A 339 -0.16 11.26 49.88
N GLN A 340 -0.39 12.10 50.89
CA GLN A 340 -1.72 12.53 51.32
C GLN A 340 -1.68 13.77 52.21
N SER A 341 -2.67 14.66 52.11
CA SER A 341 -2.97 15.65 53.15
C SER A 341 -4.48 15.84 53.28
N ALA A 342 -4.98 16.08 54.49
CA ALA A 342 -6.39 16.38 54.74
C ALA A 342 -6.60 17.09 56.10
N SER A 343 -7.83 17.58 56.32
CA SER A 343 -8.28 18.13 57.59
C SER A 343 -9.65 17.58 57.98
N ASN A 344 -9.91 17.45 59.27
CA ASN A 344 -11.21 17.10 59.85
C ASN A 344 -11.45 17.88 61.15
N GLY A 345 -12.55 17.59 61.86
CA GLY A 345 -12.89 18.25 63.12
C GLY A 345 -11.84 18.12 64.23
N ASN A 346 -10.89 17.18 64.09
CA ASN A 346 -9.81 16.99 65.05
C ASN A 346 -8.56 17.80 64.68
N GLY A 347 -8.38 18.24 63.44
CA GLY A 347 -7.19 18.98 63.00
C GLY A 347 -6.77 18.66 61.56
N ARG A 348 -5.49 18.85 61.23
CA ARG A 348 -4.93 18.57 59.89
C ARG A 348 -3.75 17.61 59.94
N TYR A 349 -3.51 16.87 58.85
CA TYR A 349 -2.32 16.02 58.72
C TYR A 349 -1.70 16.04 57.31
N ILE A 350 -0.43 15.68 57.24
CA ILE A 350 0.32 15.45 55.99
C ILE A 350 1.06 14.11 56.12
N ARG A 351 1.05 13.32 55.04
CA ARG A 351 1.85 12.10 54.85
C ARG A 351 2.86 12.33 53.74
N HIS A 352 4.11 12.03 54.05
CA HIS A 352 5.24 12.12 53.14
C HIS A 352 5.55 10.73 52.54
N GLN A 353 6.13 10.71 51.34
CA GLN A 353 6.56 9.48 50.66
C GLN A 353 7.63 8.69 51.42
N ASP A 354 8.43 9.37 52.24
CA ASP A 354 9.40 8.74 53.14
C ASP A 354 8.72 7.98 54.30
N GLY A 355 7.38 8.02 54.37
CA GLY A 355 6.63 7.34 55.40
C GLY A 355 6.31 8.16 56.65
N THR A 356 6.74 9.42 56.70
CA THR A 356 6.50 10.33 57.82
C THR A 356 5.07 10.88 57.76
N GLN A 357 4.36 10.88 58.89
CA GLN A 357 3.09 11.56 59.08
C GLN A 357 3.27 12.67 60.11
N THR A 358 2.73 13.85 59.83
CA THR A 358 2.65 14.94 60.79
C THR A 358 1.19 15.35 60.96
N CYS A 359 0.74 15.45 62.21
CA CYS A 359 -0.59 15.90 62.62
C CYS A 359 -0.48 17.22 63.39
N TRP A 360 -1.40 18.15 63.13
CA TRP A 360 -1.53 19.42 63.85
C TRP A 360 -2.95 19.56 64.40
N GLN A 361 -3.08 19.93 65.67
CA GLN A 361 -4.36 20.11 66.35
C GLN A 361 -4.29 21.27 67.36
N THR A 362 -5.43 21.86 67.67
CA THR A 362 -5.61 22.79 68.79
C THR A 362 -6.70 22.23 69.71
N VAL A 363 -6.41 22.14 71.01
CA VAL A 363 -7.26 21.44 71.98
C VAL A 363 -7.43 22.29 73.23
N GLY A 364 -8.66 22.37 73.75
CA GLY A 364 -8.93 22.89 75.09
C GLY A 364 -8.70 21.84 76.17
N THR A 365 -7.84 22.13 77.14
CA THR A 365 -7.68 21.31 78.36
C THR A 365 -8.77 21.63 79.39
N SER A 366 -8.94 20.77 80.39
CA SER A 366 -9.93 20.94 81.46
C SER A 366 -9.25 21.23 82.79
N ALA A 367 -9.90 22.02 83.65
CA ALA A 367 -9.48 22.27 85.03
C ALA A 367 -9.77 21.10 85.98
N SER A 368 -10.60 20.13 85.57
CA SER A 368 -11.10 19.06 86.46
C SER A 368 -10.59 17.67 86.11
N ALA A 369 -10.13 17.43 84.88
CA ALA A 369 -9.66 16.12 84.42
C ALA A 369 -8.67 16.21 83.26
N ASP A 370 -8.03 15.10 82.97
CA ASP A 370 -7.26 14.90 81.74
C ASP A 370 -8.20 14.88 80.52
N VAL A 371 -7.76 15.46 79.40
CA VAL A 371 -8.54 15.51 78.15
C VAL A 371 -7.93 14.57 77.13
N SER A 372 -8.71 13.60 76.68
CA SER A 372 -8.33 12.69 75.60
C SER A 372 -8.71 13.26 74.25
N VAL A 373 -7.78 13.20 73.31
CA VAL A 373 -7.93 13.71 71.94
C VAL A 373 -7.61 12.64 70.92
N THR A 374 -8.34 12.65 69.81
CA THR A 374 -8.11 11.77 68.66
C THR A 374 -7.28 12.52 67.63
N PHE A 375 -6.22 11.93 67.10
CA PHE A 375 -5.45 12.52 66.01
C PHE A 375 -6.30 12.63 64.73
N PRO A 376 -6.06 13.62 63.86
CA PRO A 376 -6.77 13.75 62.58
C PRO A 376 -6.49 12.58 61.62
N ALA A 377 -5.38 11.86 61.81
CA ALA A 377 -5.11 10.55 61.21
C ALA A 377 -4.35 9.67 62.21
N ALA A 378 -4.61 8.36 62.19
CA ALA A 378 -3.89 7.39 63.01
C ALA A 378 -2.45 7.20 62.50
N PHE A 379 -1.53 6.97 63.43
CA PHE A 379 -0.17 6.49 63.18
C PHE A 379 -0.18 4.95 63.16
N SER A 380 0.78 4.31 62.48
CA SER A 380 0.88 2.85 62.42
C SER A 380 1.44 2.25 63.72
N THR A 381 2.25 3.01 64.45
CA THR A 381 2.87 2.60 65.70
C THR A 381 3.09 3.78 66.64
N THR A 382 3.15 3.52 67.95
CA THR A 382 3.59 4.50 68.96
C THR A 382 5.12 4.60 69.04
N THR A 383 5.85 3.63 68.48
CA THR A 383 7.31 3.63 68.43
C THR A 383 7.81 4.74 67.51
N GLY A 384 8.58 5.70 68.05
CA GLY A 384 9.07 6.85 67.30
C GLY A 384 8.03 7.95 67.06
N LEU A 385 6.81 7.83 67.62
CA LEU A 385 5.83 8.90 67.65
C LEU A 385 6.28 9.97 68.64
N VAL A 386 6.50 11.20 68.15
CA VAL A 386 6.88 12.37 68.95
C VAL A 386 5.73 13.36 68.94
N THR A 387 5.39 13.91 70.11
CA THR A 387 4.37 14.97 70.25
C THR A 387 4.96 16.15 70.97
N THR A 388 4.87 17.33 70.37
CA THR A 388 5.25 18.62 70.95
C THR A 388 4.01 19.44 71.25
N LEU A 389 4.02 20.12 72.40
CA LEU A 389 2.89 20.90 72.90
C LEU A 389 3.29 22.37 73.04
N GLY A 390 2.37 23.29 72.75
CA GLY A 390 2.52 24.72 73.01
C GLY A 390 1.23 25.32 73.55
N VAL A 391 1.30 26.13 74.61
CA VAL A 391 0.12 26.82 75.14
C VAL A 391 -0.16 28.06 74.30
N THR A 392 -1.39 28.22 73.84
CA THR A 392 -1.84 29.35 73.00
C THR A 392 -2.88 30.24 73.67
N SER A 393 -3.41 29.85 74.83
CA SER A 393 -4.25 30.73 75.64
C SER A 393 -3.44 31.86 76.27
N ALA A 394 -3.90 33.10 76.12
CA ALA A 394 -3.36 34.24 76.88
C ALA A 394 -3.77 34.13 78.36
N ALA A 395 -2.80 34.00 79.26
CA ALA A 395 -3.03 33.95 80.71
C ALA A 395 -1.96 34.75 81.45
N ALA A 396 -2.33 35.39 82.56
CA ALA A 396 -1.43 36.14 83.43
C ALA A 396 -0.53 35.26 84.32
N ILE A 397 -0.61 33.93 84.14
CA ILE A 397 0.11 32.93 84.91
C ILE A 397 0.89 32.01 83.96
N ALA A 398 2.00 31.45 84.43
CA ALA A 398 2.72 30.42 83.70
C ALA A 398 1.86 29.15 83.62
N ILE A 399 1.66 28.65 82.39
CA ILE A 399 0.93 27.42 82.11
C ILE A 399 1.87 26.44 81.41
N SER A 400 1.96 25.22 81.94
CA SER A 400 2.76 24.14 81.39
C SER A 400 1.83 23.05 80.83
N PRO A 401 1.88 22.74 79.53
CA PRO A 401 1.12 21.65 78.96
C PRO A 401 1.82 20.32 79.27
N ARG A 402 1.03 19.30 79.58
CA ARG A 402 1.49 17.96 79.96
C ARG A 402 0.81 16.93 79.08
N LEU A 403 1.62 16.09 78.44
CA LEU A 403 1.16 14.85 77.82
C LEU A 403 1.12 13.76 78.89
N THR A 404 -0.06 13.20 79.15
CA THR A 404 -0.25 12.16 80.18
C THR A 404 -0.28 10.75 79.60
N SER A 405 -0.77 10.58 78.38
CA SER A 405 -0.67 9.32 77.63
C SER A 405 -0.64 9.55 76.12
N ARG A 406 -0.23 8.52 75.36
CA ARG A 406 -0.28 8.51 73.89
C ARG A 406 -0.65 7.14 73.37
N SER A 407 -1.39 7.12 72.27
CA SER A 407 -1.70 5.92 71.48
C SER A 407 -1.43 6.20 69.99
N ALA A 408 -1.58 5.18 69.15
CA ALA A 408 -1.50 5.34 67.71
C ALA A 408 -2.61 6.25 67.14
N THR A 409 -3.73 6.40 67.86
CA THR A 409 -4.91 7.13 67.39
C THR A 409 -5.18 8.42 68.16
N GLY A 410 -4.45 8.71 69.23
CA GLY A 410 -4.70 9.87 70.05
C GLY A 410 -3.70 10.12 71.15
N ALA A 411 -3.99 11.12 71.98
CA ALA A 411 -3.18 11.53 73.11
C ALA A 411 -4.09 11.97 74.27
N THR A 412 -3.56 11.92 75.49
CA THR A 412 -4.24 12.49 76.67
C THR A 412 -3.39 13.63 77.23
N LEU A 413 -4.04 14.76 77.51
CA LEU A 413 -3.39 16.03 77.81
C LEU A 413 -3.94 16.65 79.10
N SER A 414 -3.11 17.46 79.75
CA SER A 414 -3.49 18.39 80.80
C SER A 414 -2.71 19.69 80.64
N ALA A 415 -3.16 20.77 81.25
CA ALA A 415 -2.35 21.95 81.48
C ALA A 415 -2.34 22.25 82.99
N CYS A 416 -1.19 22.62 83.53
CA CYS A 416 -1.05 22.99 84.94
C CYS A 416 -0.49 24.40 85.07
N SER A 417 -0.92 25.13 86.09
CA SER A 417 -0.34 26.40 86.51
C SER A 417 1.06 26.20 87.12
N GLY A 418 1.77 27.30 87.36
CA GLY A 418 3.05 27.29 88.10
C GLY A 418 2.95 26.75 89.54
N THR A 419 1.75 26.65 90.11
CA THR A 419 1.47 26.04 91.43
C THR A 419 1.02 24.58 91.34
N ASN A 420 1.14 23.97 90.15
CA ASN A 420 0.73 22.59 89.85
C ASN A 420 -0.80 22.35 89.99
N GLU A 421 -1.61 23.41 89.91
CA GLU A 421 -3.06 23.31 89.81
C GLU A 421 -3.47 23.08 88.36
N ARG A 422 -4.44 22.21 88.11
CA ARG A 422 -4.92 21.92 86.76
C ARG A 422 -5.75 23.09 86.23
N VAL A 423 -5.49 23.52 84.99
CA VAL A 423 -6.16 24.67 84.38
C VAL A 423 -6.73 24.34 83.01
N ALA A 424 -7.80 25.04 82.65
CA ALA A 424 -8.34 25.05 81.30
C ALA A 424 -7.54 26.04 80.44
N ALA A 425 -6.90 25.55 79.39
CA ALA A 425 -6.04 26.30 78.48
C ALA A 425 -6.19 25.77 77.05
N GLN A 426 -5.88 26.58 76.05
CA GLN A 426 -5.74 26.11 74.68
C GLN A 426 -4.31 25.65 74.45
N VAL A 427 -4.14 24.44 73.91
CA VAL A 427 -2.86 23.81 73.63
C VAL A 427 -2.82 23.39 72.17
N ASP A 428 -1.81 23.85 71.45
CA ASP A 428 -1.46 23.37 70.13
C ASP A 428 -0.57 22.13 70.23
N LEU A 429 -0.84 21.15 69.38
CA LEU A 429 -0.14 19.88 69.32
C LEU A 429 0.40 19.65 67.92
N ILE A 430 1.68 19.27 67.84
CA ILE A 430 2.30 18.73 66.64
C ILE A 430 2.78 17.31 66.94
N SER A 431 2.20 16.33 66.27
CA SER A 431 2.58 14.92 66.40
C SER A 431 3.20 14.39 65.12
N MET A 432 4.38 13.80 65.21
CA MET A 432 5.16 13.26 64.10
C MET A 432 5.45 11.77 64.32
N GLY A 433 5.18 10.93 63.33
CA GLY A 433 5.36 9.47 63.41
C GLY A 433 5.28 8.78 62.04
N ARG A 434 5.05 7.46 62.01
CA ARG A 434 4.89 6.67 60.78
C ARG A 434 3.42 6.38 60.49
N TRP A 435 3.04 6.29 59.21
CA TRP A 435 1.65 5.99 58.80
C TRP A 435 1.45 4.58 58.22
N TYR A 436 2.52 3.81 58.04
CA TYR A 436 2.54 2.45 57.49
C TYR A 436 3.36 1.52 58.39
#